data_AF-A0A6U9CEL7-F1
#
_entry.id   AF-A0A6U9CEL7-F1
#
_cell.length_a   1.000
_cell.length_b   1.000
_cell.length_c   1.000
_cell.angle_alpha   90.00
_cell.angle_beta   90.00
_cell.angle_gamma   90.00
#
_symmetry.space_group_name_H-M   'P 1'
#
loop_
_entity.id
_entity.type
_entity.pdbx_description
1 polymer ?
#
loop_
_entity_poly.entity_id
_entity_poly.type
_entity_poly.pdbx_seq_one_letter_code
_entity_poly.pdbx_strand_id
1 'polypeptide(L)'
;MIRLFAGVAAPSVAAGAAAYCVALALALRCTPLRLAKLCVPAATALLSTALLPQICRNFAARSSGGWSGITASLGIVGNSLRLYTTLRLAGGDRLLLAQFGLGVSLNAILLTQVLVWGV
;
A
#
# COMPACT_ATOMS: atom_id res chain seq x y z
N MET A 1 12.85 -4.99 21.64
CA MET A 1 13.00 -4.16 20.41
C MET A 1 12.79 -2.64 20.63
N ILE A 2 12.60 -2.14 21.85
CA ILE A 2 12.32 -0.70 22.11
C ILE A 2 13.58 0.18 22.28
N ARG A 3 14.78 -0.40 22.34
CA ARG A 3 16.02 0.35 22.61
C ARG A 3 16.71 0.98 21.38
N LEU A 4 16.16 0.85 20.17
CA LEU A 4 16.83 1.36 18.95
C LEU A 4 16.67 2.89 18.74
N PHE A 5 15.67 3.52 19.38
CA PHE A 5 15.39 4.95 19.20
C PHE A 5 15.97 5.85 20.30
N ALA A 6 16.63 5.29 21.31
CA ALA A 6 17.12 6.03 22.47
C ALA A 6 18.32 6.97 22.18
N GLY A 7 18.90 6.93 20.97
CA GLY A 7 20.07 7.72 20.59
C GLY A 7 19.86 8.68 19.42
N VAL A 8 18.66 8.77 18.85
CA VAL A 8 18.39 9.65 17.70
C VAL A 8 17.82 10.97 18.21
N ALA A 9 18.66 11.99 18.30
CA ALA A 9 18.23 13.33 18.67
C ALA A 9 17.10 13.81 17.71
N ALA A 10 16.06 14.46 18.23
CA ALA A 10 15.01 15.08 17.42
C ALA A 10 15.50 15.84 16.15
N PRO A 11 16.63 16.60 16.19
CA PRO A 11 17.19 17.22 14.98
C PRO A 11 17.67 16.24 13.90
N SER A 12 18.14 15.02 14.23
CA SER A 12 18.57 14.05 13.21
C SER A 12 17.41 13.34 12.52
N VAL A 13 16.26 13.17 13.20
CA VAL A 13 15.00 12.74 12.55
C VAL A 13 14.49 13.82 11.60
N ALA A 14 14.48 15.08 12.04
CA ALA A 14 14.05 16.21 11.23
C ALA A 14 14.94 16.41 9.99
N ALA A 15 16.26 16.28 10.13
CA ALA A 15 17.20 16.34 9.02
C ALA A 15 16.99 15.19 8.03
N GLY A 16 16.74 13.97 8.52
CA GLY A 16 16.41 12.82 7.67
C GLY A 16 15.11 13.02 6.88
N ALA A 17 14.07 13.54 7.52
CA ALA A 17 12.81 13.87 6.86
C ALA A 17 12.98 14.97 5.80
N ALA A 18 13.72 16.04 6.12
CA ALA A 18 14.02 17.12 5.18
C ALA A 18 14.81 16.62 3.97
N ALA A 19 15.83 15.79 4.19
CA ALA A 19 16.61 15.18 3.11
C ALA A 19 15.74 14.29 2.21
N TYR A 20 14.84 13.50 2.80
CA TYR A 20 13.87 12.71 2.05
C TYR A 20 12.94 13.59 1.19
N CYS A 21 12.40 14.68 1.75
CA CYS A 21 11.55 15.61 1.02
C CYS A 21 12.29 16.28 -0.15
N VAL A 22 13.55 16.69 0.05
CA VAL A 22 14.38 17.28 -1.01
C VAL A 22 14.68 16.25 -2.10
N ALA A 23 15.06 15.03 -1.72
CA ALA A 23 15.32 13.95 -2.67
C ALA A 23 14.06 13.60 -3.48
N LEU A 24 12.89 13.55 -2.83
CA LEU A 24 11.62 13.32 -3.50
C LEU A 24 11.26 14.45 -4.47
N ALA A 25 11.45 15.71 -4.08
CA ALA A 25 11.20 16.87 -4.92
C ALA A 25 12.12 16.90 -6.16
N LEU A 26 13.39 16.54 -6.00
CA LEU A 26 14.35 16.40 -7.10
C LEU A 26 13.98 15.23 -8.02
N ALA A 27 13.63 14.07 -7.45
CA ALA A 27 13.19 12.92 -8.22
C ALA A 27 11.94 13.24 -9.07
N LEU A 28 10.97 13.96 -8.51
CA LEU A 28 9.75 14.37 -9.22
C LEU A 28 10.04 15.36 -10.35
N ARG A 29 11.01 16.28 -10.18
CA ARG A 29 11.44 17.20 -11.24
C ARG A 29 12.18 16.50 -12.39
N CYS A 30 12.92 15.45 -12.07
CA CYS A 30 13.72 14.71 -13.06
C CYS A 30 12.94 13.56 -13.72
N THR A 31 11.77 13.17 -13.20
CA THR A 31 11.02 12.04 -13.74
C THR A 31 10.23 12.48 -14.98
N PRO A 32 10.54 11.98 -16.19
CA PRO A 32 9.72 12.27 -17.35
C PRO A 32 8.32 11.69 -17.15
N LEU A 33 7.30 12.48 -17.47
CA LEU A 33 5.89 12.16 -17.23
C LEU A 33 5.45 10.80 -17.81
N ARG A 34 6.15 10.30 -18.84
CA ARG A 34 5.93 8.98 -19.44
C ARG A 34 6.35 7.82 -18.52
N LEU A 35 7.47 7.95 -17.80
CA LEU A 35 7.90 6.92 -16.83
C LEU A 35 6.98 6.88 -15.61
N ALA A 36 6.55 8.04 -15.11
CA ALA A 36 5.62 8.10 -13.98
C ALA A 36 4.30 7.36 -14.27
N LYS A 37 3.76 7.50 -15.48
CA LYS A 37 2.53 6.81 -15.91
C LYS A 37 2.66 5.28 -15.96
N LEU A 38 3.86 4.74 -16.11
CA LEU A 38 4.12 3.30 -16.14
C LEU A 38 4.55 2.75 -14.77
N CYS A 39 5.45 3.45 -14.09
CA CYS A 39 6.02 2.99 -12.82
C CYS A 39 5.00 3.01 -11.68
N VAL A 40 4.13 4.01 -11.59
CA VAL A 40 3.14 4.11 -10.52
C VAL A 40 2.13 2.96 -10.53
N PRO A 41 1.46 2.64 -11.66
CA PRO A 41 0.59 1.48 -11.71
C PRO A 41 1.37 0.16 -11.58
N ALA A 42 2.56 0.04 -12.15
CA ALA A 42 3.37 -1.18 -11.99
C ALA A 42 3.75 -1.44 -10.53
N ALA A 43 4.26 -0.43 -9.81
CA ALA A 43 4.62 -0.52 -8.40
C ALA A 43 3.39 -0.88 -7.55
N THR A 44 2.26 -0.23 -7.81
CA THR A 44 1.03 -0.51 -7.08
C THR A 44 0.52 -1.93 -7.38
N ALA A 45 0.80 -2.49 -8.57
CA ALA A 45 0.31 -3.81 -8.97
C ALA A 45 1.13 -4.88 -8.27
N LEU A 46 2.44 -4.66 -8.21
CA LEU A 46 3.39 -5.49 -7.49
C LEU A 46 3.10 -5.52 -5.99
N LEU A 47 2.74 -4.38 -5.40
CA LEU A 47 2.33 -4.30 -3.99
C LEU A 47 1.00 -5.01 -3.72
N SER A 48 0.02 -4.92 -4.63
CA SER A 48 -1.25 -5.65 -4.49
C SER A 48 -1.06 -7.16 -4.67
N THR A 49 -0.28 -7.61 -5.66
CA THR A 49 -0.05 -9.05 -5.90
C THR A 49 0.79 -9.69 -4.80
N ALA A 50 1.60 -8.92 -4.06
CA ALA A 50 2.30 -9.39 -2.87
C ALA A 50 1.35 -9.88 -1.75
N LEU A 51 0.06 -9.53 -1.78
CA LEU A 51 -0.95 -10.05 -0.85
C LEU A 51 -1.36 -11.50 -1.18
N LEU A 52 -1.19 -11.96 -2.42
CA LEU A 52 -1.61 -13.29 -2.86
C LEU A 52 -0.91 -14.43 -2.11
N PRO A 53 0.43 -14.44 -1.94
CA PRO A 53 1.09 -15.47 -1.14
C PRO A 53 0.59 -15.52 0.30
N GLN A 54 0.30 -14.37 0.92
CA GLN A 54 -0.25 -14.31 2.27
C GLN A 54 -1.64 -14.94 2.34
N ILE A 55 -2.53 -14.59 1.39
CA ILE A 55 -3.87 -15.16 1.30
C ILE A 55 -3.81 -16.69 1.16
N CYS A 56 -2.95 -17.18 0.27
CA CYS A 56 -2.78 -18.63 0.05
C CYS A 56 -2.25 -19.33 1.30
N ARG A 57 -1.27 -18.74 2.00
CA ARG A 57 -0.73 -19.27 3.25
C ARG A 57 -1.79 -19.31 4.35
N ASN A 58 -2.56 -18.25 4.50
CA ASN A 58 -3.66 -18.16 5.47
C ASN A 58 -4.71 -19.25 5.23
N PHE A 59 -5.10 -19.47 3.96
CA PHE A 59 -6.02 -20.56 3.58
C PHE A 59 -5.46 -21.94 3.92
N ALA A 60 -4.20 -22.20 3.54
CA ALA A 60 -3.56 -23.49 3.76
C ALA A 60 -3.40 -23.81 5.27
N ALA A 61 -3.07 -22.80 6.07
CA ALA A 61 -2.87 -22.95 7.51
C ALA A 61 -4.17 -22.82 8.33
N ARG A 62 -5.30 -22.44 7.72
CA ARG A 62 -6.55 -22.04 8.41
C ARG A 62 -6.29 -21.06 9.56
N SER A 63 -5.43 -20.09 9.31
CA SER A 63 -5.00 -19.09 10.28
C SER A 63 -4.92 -17.73 9.59
N SER A 64 -5.16 -16.65 10.33
CA SER A 64 -4.91 -15.29 9.84
C SER A 64 -3.42 -15.00 9.59
N GLY A 65 -2.52 -15.86 10.09
CA GLY A 65 -1.07 -15.70 9.95
C GLY A 65 -0.53 -14.45 10.66
N GLY A 66 -1.26 -13.93 11.65
CA GLY A 66 -0.92 -12.68 12.34
C GLY A 66 -1.20 -11.42 11.52
N TRP A 67 -1.93 -11.53 10.41
CA TRP A 67 -2.30 -10.37 9.60
C TRP A 67 -3.23 -9.43 10.37
N SER A 68 -2.97 -8.13 10.31
CA SER A 68 -3.77 -7.13 11.04
C SER A 68 -5.07 -6.81 10.33
N GLY A 69 -6.20 -6.97 11.04
CA GLY A 69 -7.52 -6.55 10.57
C GLY A 69 -7.63 -5.04 10.35
N ILE A 70 -6.91 -4.23 11.13
CA ILE A 70 -6.84 -2.77 10.95
C ILE A 70 -6.15 -2.46 9.62
N THR A 71 -5.03 -3.12 9.33
CA THR A 71 -4.31 -2.95 8.06
C THR A 71 -5.19 -3.32 6.86
N ALA A 72 -5.89 -4.45 6.94
CA ALA A 72 -6.81 -4.86 5.88
C ALA A 72 -7.96 -3.84 5.68
N SER A 73 -8.52 -3.33 6.77
CA SER A 73 -9.60 -2.32 6.73
C SER A 73 -9.14 -1.00 6.12
N LEU A 74 -7.97 -0.49 6.53
CA LEU A 74 -7.37 0.70 5.92
C LEU A 74 -7.04 0.48 4.44
N GLY A 75 -6.59 -0.72 4.08
CA GLY A 75 -6.38 -1.12 2.69
C GLY A 75 -7.65 -1.03 1.85
N ILE A 76 -8.79 -1.49 2.37
CA ILE A 76 -10.10 -1.39 1.70
C ILE A 76 -10.51 0.08 1.53
N VAL A 77 -10.45 0.88 2.59
CA VAL A 77 -10.85 2.30 2.56
C VAL A 77 -9.95 3.09 1.60
N GLY A 78 -8.64 2.92 1.70
CA GLY A 78 -7.67 3.62 0.86
C GLY A 78 -7.83 3.30 -0.62
N ASN A 79 -7.99 2.02 -0.98
CA ASN A 79 -8.21 1.64 -2.38
C ASN A 79 -9.61 2.05 -2.90
N SER A 80 -10.64 2.04 -2.05
CA SER A 80 -11.97 2.56 -2.40
C SER A 80 -11.95 4.06 -2.70
N LEU A 81 -11.23 4.85 -1.90
CA LEU A 81 -11.06 6.27 -2.16
C LEU A 81 -10.30 6.50 -3.48
N ARG A 82 -9.26 5.68 -3.75
CA ARG A 82 -8.52 5.74 -5.01
C ARG A 82 -9.40 5.43 -6.20
N LEU A 83 -10.24 4.38 -6.15
CA LEU A 83 -11.26 4.10 -7.18
C LEU A 83 -12.13 5.33 -7.46
N TYR A 84 -12.68 5.93 -6.41
CA TYR A 84 -13.51 7.13 -6.54
C TYR A 84 -12.76 8.28 -7.21
N THR A 85 -11.54 8.58 -6.76
CA THR A 85 -10.74 9.66 -7.34
C THR A 85 -10.30 9.35 -8.78
N THR A 86 -10.03 8.09 -9.14
CA THR A 86 -9.70 7.71 -10.52
C THR A 86 -10.89 7.95 -11.46
N LEU A 87 -12.11 7.64 -11.02
CA LEU A 87 -13.33 7.93 -11.77
C LEU A 87 -13.57 9.43 -11.92
N ARG A 88 -13.26 10.23 -10.89
CA ARG A 88 -13.56 11.68 -10.88
C ARG A 88 -12.47 12.57 -11.49
N LEU A 89 -11.20 12.25 -11.27
CA LEU A 89 -10.05 13.11 -11.63
C LEU A 89 -9.16 12.52 -12.72
N ALA A 90 -9.10 11.19 -12.86
CA ALA A 90 -8.22 10.53 -13.82
C ALA A 90 -8.94 10.00 -15.07
N GLY A 91 -10.15 10.51 -15.35
CA GLY A 91 -10.93 10.13 -16.52
C GLY A 91 -11.35 8.66 -16.57
N GLY A 92 -11.34 7.96 -15.42
CA GLY A 92 -11.69 6.55 -15.36
C GLY A 92 -10.66 5.63 -16.03
N ASP A 93 -9.37 5.92 -15.89
CA ASP A 93 -8.28 5.05 -16.37
C ASP A 93 -8.52 3.60 -15.94
N ARG A 94 -8.76 2.73 -16.93
CA ARG A 94 -9.18 1.34 -16.73
C ARG A 94 -8.12 0.51 -15.99
N LEU A 95 -6.84 0.81 -16.22
CA LEU A 95 -5.76 0.08 -15.57
C LEU A 95 -5.72 0.40 -14.08
N LEU A 96 -5.81 1.69 -13.73
CA LEU A 96 -5.88 2.13 -12.34
C LEU A 96 -7.14 1.62 -11.63
N LEU A 97 -8.28 1.61 -12.32
CA LEU A 97 -9.52 1.05 -11.77
C LEU A 97 -9.42 -0.44 -11.47
N ALA A 98 -8.92 -1.23 -12.43
CA ALA A 98 -8.72 -2.67 -12.22
C ALA A 98 -7.77 -2.94 -11.05
N GLN A 99 -6.71 -2.15 -10.95
CA GLN A 99 -5.72 -2.23 -9.90
C GLN A 99 -6.25 -1.91 -8.51
N PHE A 100 -6.94 -0.78 -8.34
CA PHE A 100 -7.51 -0.43 -7.03
C PHE A 100 -8.67 -1.36 -6.67
N GLY A 101 -9.43 -1.84 -7.67
CA GLY A 101 -10.43 -2.89 -7.49
C GLY A 101 -9.81 -4.19 -6.95
N LEU A 102 -8.71 -4.66 -7.54
CA LEU A 102 -7.94 -5.79 -7.00
C LEU A 102 -7.45 -5.52 -5.57
N GLY A 103 -6.95 -4.31 -5.31
CA GLY A 103 -6.54 -3.90 -3.97
C GLY A 103 -7.67 -4.02 -2.93
N VAL A 104 -8.89 -3.56 -3.26
CA VAL A 104 -10.08 -3.72 -2.42
C VAL A 104 -10.39 -5.20 -2.21
N SER A 105 -10.46 -5.99 -3.27
CA SER A 105 -10.81 -7.41 -3.20
C SER A 105 -9.83 -8.22 -2.35
N LEU A 106 -8.52 -8.03 -2.55
CA LEU A 106 -7.49 -8.77 -1.80
C LEU A 106 -7.48 -8.40 -0.32
N ASN A 107 -7.67 -7.12 0.02
CA ASN A 107 -7.79 -6.71 1.42
C ASN A 107 -9.10 -7.18 2.05
N ALA A 108 -10.20 -7.25 1.31
CA ALA A 108 -11.46 -7.84 1.78
C ALA A 108 -11.32 -9.34 2.08
N ILE A 109 -10.60 -10.09 1.23
CA ILE A 109 -10.29 -11.50 1.48
C ILE A 109 -9.48 -11.62 2.76
N LEU A 110 -8.40 -10.85 2.92
CA LEU A 110 -7.57 -10.89 4.12
C LEU A 110 -8.36 -10.50 5.38
N LEU A 111 -9.20 -9.46 5.31
CA LEU A 111 -10.07 -9.07 6.41
C LEU A 111 -11.02 -10.22 6.78
N THR A 112 -11.60 -10.89 5.78
CA THR A 112 -12.45 -12.08 6.00
C THR A 112 -11.66 -13.19 6.70
N GLN A 113 -10.44 -13.49 6.26
CA GLN A 113 -9.57 -14.48 6.91
C GLN A 113 -9.22 -14.10 8.35
N VAL A 114 -9.02 -12.81 8.64
CA VAL A 114 -8.82 -12.31 10.00
C VAL A 114 -10.09 -12.47 10.85
N LEU A 115 -11.26 -12.18 10.31
CA LEU A 115 -12.52 -12.32 11.05
C LEU A 115 -12.89 -13.78 11.33
N VAL A 116 -12.52 -14.70 10.42
CA VAL A 116 -12.85 -16.13 10.53
C VAL A 116 -11.78 -16.91 11.30
N TRP A 117 -10.49 -16.62 11.12
CA TRP A 117 -9.36 -17.36 11.71
C TRP A 117 -8.45 -16.50 12.60
N GLY A 118 -8.89 -15.30 13.00
CA GLY A 118 -8.11 -14.38 13.84
C GLY A 118 -8.19 -14.65 15.34
N VAL A 119 -8.52 -15.88 15.73
CA VAL A 119 -8.50 -16.35 17.12
C VAL A 119 -7.14 -16.96 17.43
#